data_AF-A0A4V1S9X9-F1
#
_entry.id   AF-A0A4V1S9X9-F1
#
_cell.length_a   1.000
_cell.length_b   1.000
_cell.length_c   1.000
_cell.angle_alpha   90.00
_cell.angle_beta   90.00
_cell.angle_gamma   90.00
#
_symmetry.space_group_name_H-M   'P 1'
#
loop_
_entity.id
_entity.type
_entity.pdbx_description
1 polymer ?
#
loop_
_entity_poly.entity_id
_entity_poly.type
_entity_poly.pdbx_seq_one_letter_code
_entity_poly.pdbx_strand_id
1 'polypeptide(L)' 'TNLNLTDMETCYKVFRREVLKKIVIQENRFGFEPEITAKVAKMKVPIYEVSISYYGRTYEEGKKIGWKDGVRAIWCILKY' A
#
# COMPACT_ATOMS: atom_id res chain seq x y z
N THR A 1 -12.26 9.02 -0.49
CA THR A 1 -12.70 7.75 0.12
C THR A 1 -12.99 7.84 1.62
N ASN A 2 -12.90 9.01 2.28
CA ASN A 2 -13.07 9.19 3.75
C ASN A 2 -12.41 8.08 4.61
N LEU A 3 -11.34 7.51 4.09
CA LEU A 3 -10.58 6.44 4.71
C LEU A 3 -9.39 7.10 5.40
N ASN A 4 -9.32 6.98 6.71
CA ASN A 4 -8.24 7.50 7.53
C ASN A 4 -7.37 6.33 7.96
N LEU A 5 -6.15 6.27 7.43
CA LEU A 5 -5.12 5.29 7.80
C LEU A 5 -3.90 6.05 8.31
N THR A 6 -3.24 5.54 9.34
CA THR A 6 -1.99 6.12 9.83
C THR A 6 -0.79 5.61 9.03
N ASP A 7 -0.86 4.37 8.53
CA ASP A 7 0.18 3.78 7.70
C ASP A 7 -0.43 2.94 6.55
N MET A 8 -0.40 3.51 5.35
CA MET A 8 -0.82 2.83 4.13
C MET A 8 0.30 1.99 3.50
N GLU A 9 1.57 2.29 3.78
CA GLU A 9 2.76 1.70 3.15
C GLU A 9 3.36 0.57 4.01
N THR A 10 2.48 -0.12 4.76
CA THR A 10 2.82 -1.11 5.78
C THR A 10 3.40 -2.40 5.23
N CYS A 11 3.21 -2.70 3.93
CA CYS A 11 3.66 -3.93 3.26
C CYS A 11 3.11 -5.24 3.87
N TYR A 12 2.17 -5.15 4.81
CA TYR A 12 1.50 -6.27 5.46
C TYR A 12 -0.01 -6.06 5.39
N LYS A 13 -0.65 -6.69 4.40
CA LYS A 13 -2.09 -6.56 4.17
C LYS A 13 -2.73 -7.93 4.03
N VAL A 14 -3.80 -8.15 4.77
CA VAL A 14 -4.59 -9.38 4.72
C VAL A 14 -5.92 -9.07 4.07
N PHE A 15 -6.28 -9.87 3.06
CA PHE A 15 -7.52 -9.70 2.32
C PHE A 15 -8.37 -10.96 2.36
N ARG A 16 -9.67 -10.74 2.48
CA ARG A 16 -10.67 -11.72 2.06
C ARG A 16 -10.48 -12.04 0.57
N ARG A 17 -10.50 -13.33 0.22
CA ARG A 17 -10.21 -13.79 -1.16
C ARG A 17 -11.19 -13.19 -2.17
N GLU A 18 -12.45 -13.05 -1.79
CA GLU A 18 -13.53 -12.47 -2.60
C GLU A 18 -13.33 -10.97 -2.91
N VAL A 19 -12.59 -10.25 -2.07
CA VAL A 19 -12.22 -8.85 -2.30
C VAL A 19 -11.04 -8.81 -3.27
N LEU A 20 -9.98 -9.58 -2.98
CA LEU A 20 -8.74 -9.55 -3.77
C LEU A 20 -8.96 -9.99 -5.22
N LYS A 21 -9.83 -11.00 -5.46
CA LYS A 21 -10.16 -11.47 -6.82
C LYS A 21 -10.78 -10.41 -7.73
N LYS A 22 -11.33 -9.33 -7.18
CA LYS A 22 -11.96 -8.24 -7.95
C LYS A 22 -10.96 -7.15 -8.35
N ILE A 23 -9.71 -7.26 -7.92
CA ILE A 23 -8.69 -6.23 -8.11
C ILE A 23 -7.64 -6.72 -9.08
N VAL A 24 -7.44 -5.96 -10.15
CA VAL A 24 -6.30 -6.14 -11.07
C VAL A 24 -5.25 -5.12 -10.69
N ILE A 25 -4.04 -5.57 -10.36
CA ILE A 25 -2.89 -4.72 -10.05
C ILE A 25 -2.14 -4.35 -11.33
N GLN A 26 -1.69 -3.11 -11.43
CA GLN A 26 -0.98 -2.58 -12.59
C GLN A 26 0.35 -1.93 -12.22
N GLU A 27 0.48 -1.41 -11.00
CA GLU A 27 1.71 -0.84 -10.49
C GLU A 27 2.70 -1.94 -10.08
N ASN A 28 3.98 -1.58 -10.16
CA ASN A 28 5.09 -2.45 -9.79
C ASN A 28 5.84 -1.87 -8.59
N ARG A 29 6.62 -2.71 -7.92
CA ARG A 29 7.43 -2.34 -6.75
C ARG A 29 6.55 -1.72 -5.66
N PHE A 30 6.98 -0.59 -5.09
CA PHE A 30 6.30 0.09 -3.99
C PHE A 30 4.98 0.77 -4.41
N GLY A 31 4.77 1.02 -5.72
CA GLY A 31 3.51 1.58 -6.21
C GLY A 31 2.29 0.67 -6.02
N PHE A 32 2.51 -0.61 -5.69
CA PHE A 32 1.44 -1.55 -5.36
C PHE A 32 0.61 -1.09 -4.15
N GLU A 33 1.27 -0.65 -3.07
CA GLU A 33 0.64 -0.27 -1.80
C GLU A 33 -0.42 0.84 -1.95
N PRO A 34 -0.13 1.97 -2.64
CA PRO A 34 -1.15 2.98 -2.91
C PRO A 34 -2.25 2.49 -3.85
N GLU A 35 -1.91 1.71 -4.89
CA GLU A 35 -2.91 1.20 -5.83
C GLU A 35 -3.92 0.25 -5.16
N ILE A 36 -3.44 -0.77 -4.43
CA ILE A 36 -4.30 -1.74 -3.76
C ILE A 36 -5.19 -1.03 -2.73
N THR A 37 -4.61 -0.10 -1.96
CA THR A 37 -5.35 0.62 -0.91
C THR A 37 -6.43 1.51 -1.52
N ALA A 38 -6.12 2.28 -2.57
CA ALA A 38 -7.09 3.11 -3.26
C ALA A 38 -8.23 2.29 -3.90
N LYS A 39 -7.91 1.16 -4.53
CA LYS A 39 -8.91 0.27 -5.14
C LYS A 39 -9.84 -0.36 -4.11
N VAL A 40 -9.30 -0.87 -3.00
CA VAL A 40 -10.09 -1.44 -1.90
C VAL A 40 -10.97 -0.36 -1.27
N ALA A 41 -10.44 0.85 -1.07
CA ALA A 41 -11.19 1.97 -0.51
C ALA A 41 -12.39 2.37 -1.40
N LYS A 42 -12.26 2.30 -2.73
CA LYS A 42 -13.37 2.55 -3.67
C LYS A 42 -14.47 1.48 -3.62
N MET A 43 -14.14 0.25 -3.22
CA MET A 43 -15.11 -0.84 -3.08
C MET A 43 -16.03 -0.68 -1.85
N LYS A 44 -15.76 0.30 -0.97
CA LYS A 44 -16.54 0.57 0.25
C LYS A 44 -16.67 -0.66 1.17
N VAL A 45 -15.64 -1.50 1.19
CA VAL A 45 -15.54 -2.62 2.14
C VAL A 45 -14.96 -2.14 3.47
N PRO A 46 -15.24 -2.82 4.60
CA PRO A 46 -14.61 -2.51 5.88
C PRO A 46 -13.10 -2.68 5.82
N ILE A 47 -12.35 -1.72 6.36
CA ILE A 47 -10.89 -1.72 6.46
C ILE A 47 -10.52 -1.45 7.92
N TYR A 48 -9.59 -2.23 8.44
CA TYR A 48 -9.09 -2.10 9.81
C TYR A 48 -7.58 -1.98 9.79
N GLU A 49 -7.06 -1.04 10.56
CA GLU A 49 -5.63 -0.90 10.81
C GLU A 49 -5.28 -1.62 12.11
N VAL A 50 -4.27 -2.48 12.06
CA VAL A 50 -3.79 -3.26 13.21
C VAL A 50 -2.33 -2.92 13.41
N SER A 51 -1.97 -2.48 14.62
CA SER A 51 -0.60 -2.12 14.94
C SER A 51 0.33 -3.34 14.87
N ILE A 52 1.51 -3.16 14.29
CA ILE A 52 2.57 -4.15 14.22
C ILE A 52 3.89 -3.57 14.71
N SER A 53 4.76 -4.43 15.22
CA SER A 53 6.16 -4.06 15.46
C SER A 53 6.98 -4.41 14.23
N TYR A 54 7.72 -3.44 13.69
CA TYR A 54 8.57 -3.64 12.52
C TYR A 54 10.02 -3.26 12.83
N TYR A 55 10.94 -4.20 12.63
CA TYR A 55 12.37 -3.97 12.68
C TYR A 55 12.89 -3.81 11.25
N GLY A 56 12.99 -2.57 10.80
CA GLY A 56 13.42 -2.23 9.46
C GLY A 56 14.93 -2.35 9.26
N ARG A 57 15.33 -2.71 8.04
CA ARG A 57 16.73 -2.64 7.61
C ARG A 57 17.16 -1.19 7.35
N THR A 58 18.37 -0.86 7.75
CA THR A 58 19.10 0.36 7.38
C THR A 58 19.51 0.33 5.89
N TYR A 59 19.91 1.49 5.38
CA TYR A 59 20.45 1.58 4.02
C TYR A 59 21.74 0.76 3.84
N GLU A 60 22.58 0.70 4.87
CA GLU A 60 23.81 -0.11 4.89
C GLU A 60 23.52 -1.62 4.84
N GLU A 61 22.44 -2.07 5.49
CA GLU A 61 21.92 -3.44 5.40
C GLU A 61 21.19 -3.75 4.07
N GLY A 62 21.34 -2.87 3.07
CA GLY A 62 20.82 -3.08 1.72
C GLY A 62 19.33 -2.78 1.58
N LYS A 63 18.82 -1.73 2.26
CA LYS A 63 17.48 -1.20 1.97
C LYS A 63 17.43 -0.67 0.54
N LYS A 64 16.54 -1.25 -0.28
CA LYS A 64 16.46 -1.00 -1.74
C LYS A 64 15.53 0.15 -2.14
N ILE A 65 14.79 0.74 -1.19
CA ILE A 65 13.86 1.84 -1.45
C ILE A 65 14.63 3.16 -1.60
N GLY A 66 14.28 3.98 -2.58
CA GLY A 66 14.92 5.27 -2.81
C GLY A 66 13.92 6.40 -3.05
N TRP A 67 14.43 7.62 -3.24
CA TRP A 67 13.61 8.81 -3.49
C TRP A 67 12.70 8.68 -4.73
N LYS A 68 13.14 7.92 -5.75
CA LYS A 68 12.33 7.63 -6.95
C LYS A 68 11.06 6.85 -6.61
N ASP A 69 11.12 5.95 -5.62
CA ASP A 69 9.95 5.22 -5.15
C ASP A 69 8.97 6.18 -4.45
N GLY A 70 9.47 7.20 -3.73
CA GLY A 70 8.64 8.26 -3.13
C GLY A 70 7.90 9.11 -4.17
N VAL A 71 8.59 9.55 -5.23
CA VAL A 71 7.94 10.28 -6.35
C VAL A 71 6.90 9.39 -7.04
N ARG A 72 7.20 8.10 -7.22
CA ARG A 72 6.25 7.14 -7.79
C ARG A 72 5.03 6.93 -6.88
N ALA A 73 5.21 6.88 -5.57
CA ALA A 73 4.12 6.74 -4.61
C ALA A 73 3.15 7.93 -4.69
N ILE A 74 3.66 9.16 -4.71
CA ILE A 74 2.84 10.37 -4.91
C ILE A 74 2.05 10.29 -6.21
N TRP A 75 2.70 9.90 -7.31
CA TRP A 75 2.01 9.70 -8.59
C TRP A 75 0.89 8.66 -8.51
N CYS A 76 1.13 7.54 -7.82
CA CYS A 76 0.11 6.50 -7.65
C CYS A 76 -1.09 7.00 -6.83
N ILE A 77 -0.85 7.76 -5.76
CA ILE A 77 -1.91 8.36 -4.94
C ILE A 77 -2.78 9.33 -5.75
N LEU A 78 -2.18 10.08 -6.67
CA LEU A 78 -2.93 11.00 -7.54
C LEU A 78 -3.69 10.26 -8.66
N LYS A 79 -3.12 9.18 -9.18
CA LYS A 79 -3.68 8.40 -10.29
C LYS A 79 -4.85 7.51 -9.85
N TYR A 80 -4.78 6.90 -8.67
CA TYR A 80 -5.74 5.90 -8.18
C TYR A 80 -6.64 6.45 -7.08
#